data_AF-A0A9P0MBQ5-F1
#
_entry.id   AF-A0A9P0MBQ5-F1
#
_cell.length_a   1.000
_cell.length_b   1.000
_cell.length_c   1.000
_cell.angle_alpha   90.00
_cell.angle_beta   90.00
_cell.angle_gamma   90.00
#
_symmetry.space_group_name_H-M   'P 1'
#
loop_
_entity.id
_entity.type
_entity.pdbx_description
1 polymer ?
#
loop_
_entity_poly.entity_id
_entity_poly.type
_entity_poly.pdbx_seq_one_letter_code
_entity_poly.pdbx_strand_id
1 'polypeptide(L)'
;MIILIMQFGQTFDSFAQFKSTLNQYETVDRQKFVIKGSRSRTIEAAQKMLKRKLNSDLKYYEAQLCCVHGGVVRTRGKGIRKTR
;
A
#
# COMPACT_ATOMS: atom_id res chain seq x y z
N MET A 1 6.89 -20.27 14.70
CA MET A 1 6.04 -19.29 13.99
C MET A 1 6.48 -17.91 14.42
N ILE A 2 7.08 -17.12 13.53
CA ILE A 2 7.46 -15.73 13.84
C ILE A 2 6.20 -14.89 13.64
N ILE A 3 5.64 -14.37 14.73
CA ILE A 3 4.54 -13.40 14.69
C ILE A 3 5.19 -12.06 14.34
N LEU A 4 5.02 -11.61 13.09
CA LEU A 4 5.57 -10.33 12.64
C LEU A 4 4.59 -9.23 13.03
N ILE A 5 4.88 -8.53 14.12
CA ILE A 5 4.09 -7.39 14.60
C ILE A 5 4.55 -6.16 13.82
N MET A 6 3.66 -5.57 13.00
CA MET A 6 3.92 -4.26 12.41
C MET A 6 3.90 -3.21 13.52
N GLN A 7 5.04 -2.55 13.76
CA GLN A 7 5.16 -1.53 14.80
C GLN A 7 5.11 -0.12 14.20
N PHE A 8 4.56 0.83 14.97
CA PHE A 8 4.59 2.23 14.58
C PHE A 8 6.04 2.73 14.51
N GLY A 9 6.40 3.40 13.40
CA GLY A 9 7.75 3.91 13.17
C GLY A 9 8.72 2.90 12.55
N GLN A 10 8.26 1.71 12.16
CA GLN A 10 9.10 0.73 11.47
C GLN A 10 9.61 1.26 10.12
N THR A 11 10.90 1.12 9.88
CA THR A 11 11.59 1.52 8.64
C THR A 11 11.84 0.33 7.74
N PHE A 12 11.81 0.56 6.43
CA PHE A 12 12.09 -0.45 5.40
C PHE A 12 13.07 0.11 4.38
N ASP A 13 14.01 -0.71 3.93
CA ASP A 13 15.03 -0.28 2.96
C ASP A 13 14.52 -0.38 1.52
N SER A 14 13.49 -1.20 1.28
CA SER A 14 12.88 -1.39 -0.03
C SER A 14 11.36 -1.51 0.02
N PHE A 15 10.71 -1.16 -1.10
CA PHE A 15 9.27 -1.35 -1.23
C PHE A 15 8.87 -2.84 -1.22
N ALA A 16 9.75 -3.72 -1.70
CA ALA A 16 9.51 -5.17 -1.71
C ALA A 16 9.41 -5.73 -0.29
N GLN A 17 10.32 -5.31 0.60
CA GLN A 17 10.32 -5.70 2.01
C GLN A 17 9.06 -5.19 2.74
N PHE A 18 8.71 -3.93 2.51
CA PHE A 18 7.44 -3.39 3.04
C PHE A 18 6.24 -4.20 2.58
N LYS A 19 6.17 -4.54 1.28
CA LYS A 19 5.04 -5.29 0.71
C LYS A 19 4.95 -6.71 1.26
N SER A 20 6.08 -7.41 1.47
CA SER A 20 6.06 -8.75 2.07
C SER A 20 5.59 -8.71 3.52
N THR A 21 6.04 -7.72 4.31
CA THR A 21 5.58 -7.49 5.67
C THR A 21 4.08 -7.16 5.72
N LEU A 22 3.61 -6.28 4.84
CA LEU A 22 2.18 -5.95 4.73
C LEU A 22 1.34 -7.20 4.42
N ASN A 23 1.76 -8.01 3.44
CA ASN A 23 1.05 -9.23 3.07
C ASN A 23 0.96 -10.22 4.25
N GLN A 24 2.03 -10.36 5.03
CA GLN A 24 2.01 -11.21 6.22
C GLN A 24 1.03 -10.67 7.28
N TYR A 25 1.07 -9.37 7.53
CA TYR A 25 0.11 -8.70 8.43
C TYR A 25 -1.34 -8.92 7.98
N GLU A 26 -1.62 -8.75 6.68
CA GLU A 26 -2.94 -9.01 6.09
C GLU A 26 -3.43 -10.44 6.33
N THR A 27 -2.53 -11.43 6.19
CA THR A 27 -2.89 -12.84 6.42
C THR A 27 -3.14 -13.17 7.88
N VAL A 28 -2.39 -12.58 8.80
CA VAL A 28 -2.52 -12.81 10.25
C VAL A 28 -3.81 -12.19 10.76
N ASP A 29 -4.05 -10.92 10.44
CA ASP A 29 -5.19 -10.17 10.96
C ASP A 29 -6.45 -10.30 10.10
N ARG A 30 -6.38 -11.05 9.00
CA ARG A 30 -7.49 -11.29 8.05
C ARG A 30 -8.10 -10.00 7.51
N GLN A 31 -7.28 -8.99 7.30
CA GLN A 31 -7.65 -7.69 6.74
C GLN A 31 -6.90 -7.47 5.45
N LYS A 32 -7.51 -6.76 4.50
CA LYS A 32 -6.82 -6.32 3.28
C LYS A 32 -6.67 -4.82 3.24
N PHE A 33 -5.50 -4.35 2.84
CA PHE A 33 -5.20 -2.95 2.63
C PHE A 33 -4.95 -2.68 1.15
N VAL A 34 -5.28 -1.47 0.73
CA VAL A 34 -4.91 -0.96 -0.59
C VAL A 34 -4.27 0.41 -0.44
N ILE A 35 -3.34 0.71 -1.34
CA ILE A 35 -2.72 2.03 -1.41
C ILE A 35 -3.74 3.00 -2.01
N LYS A 36 -4.09 4.03 -1.26
CA LYS A 36 -5.00 5.08 -1.68
C LYS A 36 -4.26 6.06 -2.59
N GLY A 37 -4.33 5.81 -3.89
CA GLY A 37 -3.60 6.57 -4.91
C GLY A 37 -3.83 8.09 -4.86
N SER A 38 -5.04 8.56 -4.52
CA SER A 38 -5.34 10.01 -4.47
C SER A 38 -4.65 10.78 -3.34
N ARG A 39 -4.12 10.08 -2.34
CA ARG A 39 -3.40 10.67 -1.20
C ARG A 39 -1.97 10.13 -1.07
N SER A 40 -1.51 9.38 -2.06
CA SER A 40 -0.16 8.82 -2.08
C SER A 40 0.66 9.55 -3.13
N ARG A 41 1.90 9.91 -2.80
CA ARG A 41 2.82 10.60 -3.69
C ARG A 41 3.92 9.63 -4.13
N THR A 42 4.06 9.42 -5.43
CA THR A 42 5.15 8.60 -5.98
C THR A 42 6.48 9.34 -5.88
N ILE A 43 7.58 8.58 -5.89
CA ILE A 43 8.93 9.17 -5.88
C ILE A 43 9.16 10.04 -7.11
N GLU A 44 8.72 9.58 -8.28
CA GLU A 44 8.80 10.34 -9.53
C GLU A 44 8.11 11.71 -9.42
N ALA A 45 6.93 11.76 -8.80
CA ALA A 45 6.20 13.01 -8.59
C ALA A 45 6.91 13.92 -7.57
N ALA A 46 7.43 13.34 -6.49
CA ALA A 46 8.16 14.08 -5.46
C ALA A 46 9.49 14.63 -5.97
N GLN A 47 10.18 13.89 -6.84
CA GLN A 47 11.50 14.23 -7.37
C GLN A 47 11.45 15.43 -8.34
N LYS A 48 10.30 15.72 -8.94
CA LYS A 48 10.10 16.97 -9.69
C LYS A 48 10.13 18.22 -8.80
N MET A 49 9.82 18.07 -7.52
CA MET A 49 9.78 19.19 -6.56
C MET A 49 11.03 19.23 -5.66
N LEU A 50 11.63 18.07 -5.38
CA LEU A 50 12.76 17.93 -4.46
C LEU A 50 14.09 18.01 -5.21
N LYS A 51 15.04 18.78 -4.66
CA LYS A 51 16.41 18.88 -5.21
C LYS A 51 17.32 17.71 -4.81
N ARG A 52 16.91 16.88 -3.86
CA ARG A 52 17.68 15.73 -3.36
C ARG A 52 17.36 14.46 -4.15
N LYS A 53 18.36 13.58 -4.30
CA LYS A 53 18.15 12.23 -4.85
C LYS A 53 17.36 11.40 -3.84
N LEU A 54 16.31 10.74 -4.33
CA LEU A 54 15.51 9.79 -3.56
C LEU A 54 15.97 8.37 -3.90
N ASN A 55 15.82 7.44 -2.96
CA ASN A 55 16.15 6.03 -3.20
C ASN A 55 15.21 5.46 -4.26
N SER A 56 15.77 4.92 -5.34
CA SER A 56 15.03 4.32 -6.45
C SER A 56 14.31 3.02 -6.09
N ASP A 57 14.73 2.34 -5.02
CA ASP A 57 14.15 1.07 -4.59
C ASP A 57 12.81 1.24 -3.87
N LEU A 58 12.46 2.50 -3.55
CA LEU A 58 11.18 2.89 -3.00
C LEU A 58 10.25 3.35 -4.13
N LYS A 59 8.98 2.96 -4.06
CA LYS A 59 7.97 3.33 -5.08
C LYS A 59 7.22 4.61 -4.74
N TYR A 60 6.98 4.82 -3.45
CA TYR A 60 6.20 5.94 -2.93
C TYR A 60 7.07 6.78 -2.00
N TYR A 61 7.00 8.09 -2.17
CA TYR A 61 7.55 9.05 -1.22
C TYR A 61 6.68 9.12 0.04
N GLU A 62 5.36 9.02 -0.16
CA GLU A 62 4.36 8.91 0.90
C GLU A 62 3.24 8.01 0.38
N ALA A 63 2.85 7.01 1.17
CA ALA A 63 1.76 6.11 0.83
C ALA A 63 0.75 6.07 1.97
N GLN A 64 -0.50 6.36 1.65
CA GLN A 64 -1.59 6.14 2.59
C GLN A 64 -2.28 4.81 2.25
N LEU A 65 -2.34 3.91 3.22
CA LEU A 65 -3.10 2.66 3.12
C LEU A 65 -4.53 2.88 3.60
N CYS A 66 -5.49 2.19 2.97
CA CYS A 66 -6.84 2.08 3.49
C CYS A 66 -7.31 0.63 3.52
N CYS A 67 -8.06 0.29 4.56
CA CYS A 67 -8.66 -1.03 4.70
C CYS A 67 -9.80 -1.19 3.68
N VAL A 68 -9.78 -2.29 2.93
CA VAL A 68 -10.79 -2.63 1.92
C VAL A 68 -12.16 -2.85 2.58
N HIS A 69 -12.17 -3.48 3.76
CA HIS A 69 -13.39 -3.79 4.51
C HIS A 69 -14.09 -2.54 5.05
N GLY A 70 -13.39 -1.40 5.17
CA GLY A 70 -13.96 -0.13 5.63
C GLY A 70 -14.85 0.60 4.61
N GLY A 71 -15.21 -0.02 3.48
CA GLY A 71 -16.15 0.54 2.50
C GLY A 71 -15.63 1.72 1.65
N VAL A 72 -14.37 2.13 1.87
CA VAL A 72 -13.70 3.19 1.08
C VAL A 72 -13.47 2.73 -0.36
N VAL A 73 -13.24 1.44 -0.56
CA VAL A 73 -13.06 0.83 -1.88
C VAL A 73 -14.42 0.37 -2.39
N ARG A 74 -15.20 1.28 -2.97
CA ARG A 74 -16.48 0.92 -3.61
C ARG A 74 -16.21 0.17 -4.92
N THR A 75 -16.76 -1.03 -5.04
CA THR A 75 -16.79 -1.78 -6.30
C THR A 75 -17.59 -0.99 -7.34
N ARG A 76 -16.94 -0.62 -8.45
CA ARG A 76 -17.60 0.06 -9.58
C ARG A 76 -18.37 -0.90 -10.51
N GLY A 77 -18.35 -2.19 -10.22
CA GLY A 77 -19.02 -3.21 -11.04
C GLY A 77 -20.53 -3.11 -10.92
N LYS A 78 -21.23 -3.06 -12.05
CA LYS A 78 -22.71 -3.02 -12.11
C LYS A 78 -23.39 -4.36 -11.77
N GLY A 79 -22.62 -5.40 -11.44
CA GLY A 79 -23.15 -6.74 -11.13
C GLY A 79 -23.75 -7.50 -12.32
N ILE A 80 -23.81 -6.91 -13.53
CA ILE A 80 -24.35 -7.55 -14.72
C ILE A 80 -23.35 -8.61 -15.21
N ARG A 81 -23.62 -9.88 -14.91
CA ARG A 81 -22.97 -11.02 -15.55
C ARG A 81 -23.82 -11.39 -16.76
N LYS A 82 -23.24 -11.44 -17.96
CA LYS A 82 -23.89 -12.07 -19.11
C LYS A 82 -23.95 -13.57 -18.83
N THR A 83 -25.08 -14.05 -18.33
CA THR A 83 -25.39 -15.49 -18.31
C THR A 83 -25.69 -15.90 -19.75
N ARG A 84 -24.98 -16.93 -20.24
CA ARG A 84 -25.25 -17.58 -21.52
C ARG A 84 -26.32 -18.65 -21.32
#